data_AF-A0A6J3MAN0-F1
#
_entry.id   AF-A0A6J3MAN0-F1
#
_cell.length_a   1.000
_cell.length_b   1.000
_cell.length_c   1.000
_cell.angle_alpha   90.00
_cell.angle_beta   90.00
_cell.angle_gamma   90.00
#
_symmetry.space_group_name_H-M   'P 1'
#
loop_
_entity.id
_entity.type
_entity.pdbx_description
1 polymer ?
#
loop_
_entity_poly.entity_id
_entity_poly.type
_entity_poly.pdbx_seq_one_letter_code
_entity_poly.pdbx_strand_id
1 'polypeptide(L)'
;PSAHFHWLSDTPELGYDFYVQGINKYYPAGTFDFRPMIYDSIHETMSPRYNNLHRLMESFPRRKFVFVGDTTPGSTLKTYIGLAKEYPDQVQCIIVRDVSATEPANWITPNLKDLRKLKGKYIIFDTPQDLDNTTSLMTRLQSGEQAGCGGVDIDTGAHGYGPISSMVISA
;
A
#
# COMPACT_ATOMS: atom_id res chain seq x y z
N PRO A 1 16.10 -0.21 -12.92
CA PRO A 1 14.69 -0.66 -12.97
C PRO A 1 13.77 0.35 -12.28
N SER A 2 12.79 0.93 -12.98
CA SER A 2 11.78 1.82 -12.39
C SER A 2 10.61 1.00 -11.84
N ALA A 3 10.16 1.29 -10.61
CA ALA A 3 8.96 0.67 -10.05
C ALA A 3 7.72 1.02 -10.89
N HIS A 4 6.81 0.07 -11.09
CA HIS A 4 5.52 0.33 -11.73
C HIS A 4 4.50 0.86 -10.72
N PHE A 5 3.78 1.92 -11.07
CA PHE A 5 2.74 2.48 -10.20
C PHE A 5 1.39 1.82 -10.50
N HIS A 6 0.71 1.39 -9.45
CA HIS A 6 -0.65 0.89 -9.49
C HIS A 6 -1.49 1.71 -8.51
N TRP A 7 -2.57 2.28 -8.99
CA TRP A 7 -3.45 3.17 -8.25
C TRP A 7 -4.73 2.41 -7.89
N LEU A 8 -5.14 2.47 -6.63
CA LEU A 8 -6.31 1.76 -6.15
C LEU A 8 -7.28 2.75 -5.51
N SER A 9 -8.55 2.68 -5.89
CA SER A 9 -9.60 3.47 -5.22
C SER A 9 -10.81 2.61 -4.88
N ASP A 10 -11.41 2.89 -3.71
CA ASP A 10 -12.71 2.34 -3.32
C ASP A 10 -13.88 3.10 -3.98
N THR A 11 -13.58 4.15 -4.76
CA THR A 11 -14.55 4.83 -5.61
C THR A 11 -15.10 3.87 -6.65
N PRO A 12 -16.43 3.87 -6.89
CA PRO A 12 -17.01 3.11 -7.97
C PRO A 12 -16.38 3.41 -9.34
N GLU A 13 -16.31 2.42 -10.22
CA GLU A 13 -15.71 2.57 -11.56
C GLU A 13 -16.36 3.67 -12.42
N LEU A 14 -17.59 4.10 -12.12
CA LEU A 14 -18.22 5.27 -12.74
C LEU A 14 -17.43 6.57 -12.53
N GLY A 15 -16.59 6.64 -11.50
CA GLY A 15 -15.69 7.76 -11.23
C GLY A 15 -14.35 7.70 -11.96
N TYR A 16 -14.10 6.65 -12.76
CA TYR A 16 -12.80 6.36 -13.38
C TYR A 16 -12.15 7.58 -14.04
N ASP A 17 -12.88 8.25 -14.96
CA ASP A 17 -12.31 9.34 -15.76
C ASP A 17 -11.80 10.50 -14.89
N PHE A 18 -12.55 10.87 -13.86
CA PHE A 18 -12.19 11.95 -12.95
C PHE A 18 -10.88 11.65 -12.21
N TYR A 19 -10.77 10.44 -11.65
CA TYR A 19 -9.60 10.02 -10.89
C TYR A 19 -8.38 9.80 -11.78
N VAL A 20 -8.52 9.13 -12.90
CA VAL A 20 -7.39 8.84 -13.81
C VAL A 20 -6.82 10.14 -14.39
N GLN A 21 -7.67 11.07 -14.83
CA GLN A 21 -7.20 12.37 -15.32
C GLN A 21 -6.53 13.19 -14.22
N GLY A 22 -7.11 13.22 -13.01
CA GLY A 22 -6.54 13.93 -11.87
C GLY A 22 -5.18 13.37 -11.47
N ILE A 23 -5.07 12.04 -11.33
CA ILE A 23 -3.84 11.37 -10.93
C ILE A 23 -2.76 11.55 -12.00
N ASN A 24 -3.05 11.27 -13.27
CA ASN A 24 -2.06 11.37 -14.34
C ASN A 24 -1.58 12.81 -14.61
N LYS A 25 -2.31 13.83 -14.12
CA LYS A 25 -1.88 15.23 -14.21
C LYS A 25 -0.76 15.58 -13.25
N TYR A 26 -0.70 14.96 -12.07
CA TYR A 26 0.21 15.35 -10.98
C TYR A 26 1.15 14.23 -10.54
N TYR A 27 0.87 12.98 -10.89
CA TYR A 27 1.59 11.80 -10.43
C TYR A 27 2.01 10.91 -11.61
N PRO A 28 2.98 10.00 -11.39
CA PRO A 28 3.43 9.07 -12.43
C PRO A 28 2.29 8.23 -13.01
N ALA A 29 2.32 8.03 -14.32
CA ALA A 29 1.41 7.14 -15.00
C ALA A 29 1.49 5.71 -14.43
N GLY A 30 0.34 5.04 -14.38
CA GLY A 30 0.22 3.71 -13.81
C GLY A 30 -1.01 2.96 -14.30
N THR A 31 -1.25 1.79 -13.72
CA THR A 31 -2.51 1.07 -13.86
C THR A 31 -3.47 1.44 -12.73
N PHE A 32 -4.76 1.15 -12.91
CA PHE A 32 -5.79 1.55 -11.96
C PHE A 32 -6.76 0.40 -11.69
N ASP A 33 -7.11 0.22 -10.42
CA ASP A 33 -8.25 -0.58 -9.99
C ASP A 33 -9.24 0.31 -9.24
N PHE A 34 -10.52 0.18 -9.60
CA PHE A 34 -11.64 0.86 -8.95
C PHE A 34 -12.56 -0.16 -8.31
N ARG A 35 -13.49 0.29 -7.47
CA ARG A 35 -14.54 -0.56 -6.93
C ARG A 35 -15.50 -0.97 -8.07
N PRO A 36 -15.66 -2.27 -8.36
CA PRO A 36 -16.59 -2.73 -9.39
C PRO A 36 -18.02 -2.30 -9.05
N MET A 37 -18.87 -2.03 -10.05
CA MET A 37 -20.30 -1.79 -9.84
C MET A 37 -21.12 -3.09 -9.90
N ILE A 38 -20.61 -4.08 -10.63
CA ILE A 38 -21.19 -5.41 -10.74
C ILE A 38 -20.30 -6.35 -9.93
N TYR A 39 -20.88 -7.06 -8.97
CA TYR A 39 -20.15 -8.00 -8.11
C TYR A 39 -20.55 -9.43 -8.46
N ASP A 40 -19.57 -10.32 -8.58
CA ASP A 40 -19.81 -11.75 -8.79
C ASP A 40 -20.10 -12.47 -7.47
N SER A 41 -19.79 -11.83 -6.32
CA SER A 41 -20.12 -12.34 -4.98
C SER A 41 -20.28 -11.24 -3.92
N ILE A 42 -20.98 -11.56 -2.83
CA ILE A 42 -21.13 -10.68 -1.64
C ILE A 42 -19.76 -10.33 -1.00
N HIS A 43 -18.77 -11.22 -1.13
CA HIS A 43 -17.43 -10.98 -0.57
C HIS A 43 -16.68 -9.89 -1.33
N GLU A 44 -16.85 -9.83 -2.66
CA GLU A 44 -16.36 -8.73 -3.50
C GLU A 44 -16.98 -7.39 -3.12
N THR A 45 -18.26 -7.39 -2.74
CA THR A 45 -18.97 -6.19 -2.29
C THR A 45 -18.47 -5.66 -0.95
N MET A 46 -18.09 -6.54 -0.01
CA MET A 46 -17.75 -6.14 1.36
C MET A 46 -16.30 -5.68 1.57
N SER A 47 -15.37 -6.03 0.68
CA SER A 47 -13.95 -5.66 0.81
C SER A 47 -13.28 -5.47 -0.54
N PRO A 48 -13.77 -4.53 -1.38
CA PRO A 48 -13.28 -4.33 -2.76
C PRO A 48 -11.76 -4.15 -2.83
N ARG A 49 -11.21 -3.33 -1.93
CA ARG A 49 -9.76 -3.14 -1.78
C ARG A 49 -8.96 -4.42 -1.60
N TYR A 50 -9.40 -5.29 -0.68
CA TYR A 50 -8.72 -6.56 -0.42
C TYR A 50 -8.78 -7.45 -1.66
N ASN A 51 -9.95 -7.56 -2.28
CA ASN A 51 -10.13 -8.43 -3.45
C ASN A 51 -9.32 -7.97 -4.65
N ASN A 52 -9.30 -6.66 -4.95
CA ASN A 52 -8.48 -6.11 -6.03
C ASN A 52 -6.99 -6.39 -5.78
N LEU A 53 -6.50 -6.13 -4.56
CA LEU A 53 -5.10 -6.38 -4.23
C LEU A 53 -4.74 -7.86 -4.19
N HIS A 54 -5.60 -8.70 -3.65
CA HIS A 54 -5.41 -10.15 -3.64
C HIS A 54 -5.28 -10.68 -5.06
N ARG A 55 -6.22 -10.33 -5.96
CA ARG A 55 -6.17 -10.70 -7.38
C ARG A 55 -4.91 -10.18 -8.08
N LEU A 56 -4.51 -8.94 -7.79
CA LEU A 56 -3.28 -8.35 -8.34
C LEU A 56 -2.04 -9.15 -7.91
N MET A 57 -1.96 -9.52 -6.63
CA MET A 57 -0.83 -10.27 -6.08
C MET A 57 -0.80 -11.72 -6.58
N GLU A 58 -1.95 -12.38 -6.70
CA GLU A 58 -2.06 -13.71 -7.31
C GLU A 58 -1.63 -13.72 -8.78
N SER A 59 -2.00 -12.66 -9.52
CA SER A 59 -1.64 -12.52 -10.95
C SER A 59 -0.13 -12.34 -11.15
N PHE A 60 0.58 -11.82 -10.14
CA PHE A 60 2.01 -11.53 -10.21
C PHE A 60 2.78 -12.16 -9.03
N PRO A 61 2.85 -13.49 -8.91
CA PRO A 61 3.30 -14.19 -7.69
C PRO A 61 4.78 -13.97 -7.34
N ARG A 62 5.57 -13.45 -8.28
CA ARG A 62 7.00 -13.11 -8.07
C ARG A 62 7.25 -11.62 -7.88
N ARG A 63 6.21 -10.79 -7.93
CA ARG A 63 6.32 -9.33 -7.86
C ARG A 63 6.44 -8.89 -6.41
N LYS A 64 7.25 -7.86 -6.21
CA LYS A 64 7.49 -7.25 -4.91
C LYS A 64 6.71 -5.95 -4.84
N PHE A 65 5.86 -5.83 -3.81
CA PHE A 65 4.90 -4.75 -3.64
C PHE A 65 5.28 -3.86 -2.45
N VAL A 66 5.11 -2.55 -2.65
CA VAL A 66 5.06 -1.56 -1.59
C VAL A 66 3.64 -1.00 -1.56
N PHE A 67 3.01 -1.05 -0.39
CA PHE A 67 1.69 -0.45 -0.18
C PHE A 67 1.86 0.95 0.37
N VAL A 68 1.18 1.91 -0.24
CA VAL A 68 1.17 3.31 0.16
C VAL A 68 -0.29 3.73 0.35
N GLY A 69 -0.59 4.44 1.42
CA GLY A 69 -1.92 4.97 1.68
C GLY A 69 -1.96 5.74 2.97
N ASP A 70 -3.17 5.96 3.49
CA ASP A 70 -3.38 6.59 4.78
C ASP A 70 -4.19 5.65 5.70
N THR A 71 -4.48 6.11 6.91
CA THR A 71 -5.24 5.36 7.90
C THR A 71 -6.76 5.37 7.67
N THR A 72 -7.26 5.97 6.58
CA THR A 72 -8.68 6.14 6.26
C THR A 72 -9.04 5.58 4.87
N PRO A 73 -10.19 4.89 4.72
CA PRO A 73 -11.04 4.32 5.77
C PRO A 73 -10.27 3.27 6.59
N GLY A 74 -10.77 2.93 7.79
CA GLY A 74 -10.11 1.94 8.67
C GLY A 74 -9.89 0.55 8.03
N SER A 75 -10.57 0.25 6.92
CA SER A 75 -10.33 -0.96 6.11
C SER A 75 -8.98 -0.96 5.38
N THR A 76 -8.39 0.21 5.08
CA THR A 76 -7.08 0.34 4.41
C THR A 76 -6.01 -0.42 5.17
N LEU A 77 -5.82 -0.05 6.43
CA LEU A 77 -4.76 -0.60 7.26
C LEU A 77 -4.99 -2.09 7.55
N LYS A 78 -6.24 -2.49 7.79
CA LYS A 78 -6.62 -3.90 7.98
C LYS A 78 -6.25 -4.75 6.75
N THR A 79 -6.53 -4.22 5.55
CA THR A 79 -6.23 -4.89 4.28
C THR A 79 -4.72 -5.06 4.08
N TYR A 80 -3.95 -3.98 4.27
CA TYR A 80 -2.48 -4.02 4.11
C TYR A 80 -1.83 -4.99 5.10
N ILE A 81 -2.26 -4.99 6.36
CA ILE A 81 -1.75 -5.91 7.38
C ILE A 81 -2.12 -7.36 7.05
N GLY A 82 -3.36 -7.60 6.59
CA GLY A 82 -3.82 -8.94 6.20
C GLY A 82 -2.97 -9.51 5.07
N LEU A 83 -2.82 -8.75 3.98
CA LEU A 83 -2.03 -9.16 2.81
C LEU A 83 -0.53 -9.31 3.11
N ALA A 84 0.02 -8.49 4.03
CA ALA A 84 1.41 -8.66 4.45
C ALA A 84 1.65 -9.94 5.27
N LYS A 85 0.62 -10.45 5.97
CA LYS A 85 0.69 -11.76 6.66
C LYS A 85 0.46 -12.92 5.70
N GLU A 86 -0.41 -12.74 4.71
CA GLU A 86 -0.75 -13.76 3.70
C GLU A 86 0.37 -13.94 2.67
N TYR A 87 0.98 -12.83 2.23
CA TYR A 87 2.05 -12.82 1.22
C TYR A 87 3.33 -12.15 1.76
N PRO A 88 3.95 -12.70 2.81
CA PRO A 88 5.08 -12.07 3.50
C PRO A 88 6.28 -11.84 2.59
N ASP A 89 6.48 -12.68 1.58
CA ASP A 89 7.58 -12.52 0.63
C ASP A 89 7.28 -11.50 -0.47
N GLN A 90 6.01 -11.25 -0.79
CA GLN A 90 5.63 -10.28 -1.82
C GLN A 90 5.56 -8.85 -1.25
N VAL A 91 5.03 -8.68 -0.03
CA VAL A 91 4.92 -7.34 0.59
C VAL A 91 6.24 -6.92 1.22
N GLN A 92 6.89 -5.93 0.61
CA GLN A 92 8.18 -5.40 1.05
C GLN A 92 8.03 -4.28 2.06
N CYS A 93 7.04 -3.41 1.90
CA CYS A 93 6.81 -2.30 2.83
C CYS A 93 5.36 -1.83 2.80
N ILE A 94 4.90 -1.32 3.94
CA ILE A 94 3.67 -0.56 4.10
C ILE A 94 4.03 0.85 4.57
N ILE A 95 3.82 1.85 3.73
CA ILE A 95 4.02 3.26 4.04
C ILE A 95 2.63 3.85 4.27
N VAL A 96 2.35 4.32 5.49
CA VAL A 96 1.01 4.80 5.85
C VAL A 96 1.07 6.17 6.51
N ARG A 97 0.20 7.08 6.05
CA ARG A 97 -0.04 8.37 6.70
C ARG A 97 -0.98 8.21 7.89
N ASP A 98 -0.63 8.72 9.07
CA ASP A 98 -1.55 8.82 10.20
C ASP A 98 -2.40 10.09 10.14
N VAL A 99 -3.60 9.96 9.57
CA VAL A 99 -4.58 11.05 9.47
C VAL A 99 -5.02 11.57 10.86
N SER A 100 -4.93 10.76 11.92
CA SER A 100 -5.33 11.20 13.26
C SER A 100 -4.37 12.22 13.87
N ALA A 101 -3.14 12.31 13.37
CA ALA A 101 -2.13 13.25 13.83
C ALA A 101 -2.37 14.68 13.31
N THR A 102 -2.92 14.82 12.10
CA THR A 102 -3.06 16.11 11.41
C THR A 102 -4.50 16.55 11.18
N GLU A 103 -5.48 15.65 11.26
CA GLU A 103 -6.89 15.94 11.03
C GLU A 103 -7.74 15.60 12.27
N PRO A 104 -7.80 16.48 13.29
CA PRO A 104 -8.51 16.20 14.55
C PRO A 104 -10.04 16.05 14.39
N ALA A 105 -10.60 16.49 13.27
CA ALA A 105 -12.00 16.27 12.93
C ALA A 105 -12.29 14.83 12.45
N ASN A 106 -11.25 14.05 12.13
CA ASN A 106 -11.40 12.65 11.78
C ASN A 106 -11.58 11.81 13.05
N TRP A 107 -12.79 11.29 13.24
CA TRP A 107 -13.17 10.48 14.40
C TRP A 107 -12.70 9.02 14.28
N ILE A 108 -12.13 8.61 13.14
CA ILE A 108 -11.53 7.29 12.95
C ILE A 108 -10.14 7.28 13.58
N THR A 109 -10.00 6.64 14.74
CA THR A 109 -8.69 6.39 15.36
C THR A 109 -8.15 5.03 14.89
N PRO A 110 -7.10 5.02 14.05
CA PRO A 110 -6.54 3.77 13.54
C PRO A 110 -5.84 2.98 14.65
N ASN A 111 -6.09 1.67 14.69
CA ASN A 111 -5.32 0.79 15.56
C ASN A 111 -3.96 0.43 14.92
N LEU A 112 -2.93 1.20 15.23
CA LEU A 112 -1.57 0.98 14.74
C LEU A 112 -0.86 -0.20 15.41
N LYS A 113 -1.41 -0.80 16.47
CA LYS A 113 -0.73 -1.90 17.21
C LYS A 113 -0.47 -3.10 16.32
N ASP A 114 -1.38 -3.42 15.42
CA ASP A 114 -1.22 -4.57 14.53
C ASP A 114 -0.22 -4.31 13.40
N LEU A 115 -0.09 -3.06 12.93
CA LEU A 115 0.96 -2.67 11.99
C LEU A 115 2.34 -2.82 12.65
N ARG A 116 2.48 -2.35 13.90
CA ARG A 116 3.73 -2.43 14.66
C ARG A 116 4.22 -3.87 14.89
N LYS A 117 3.34 -4.87 14.76
CA LYS A 117 3.73 -6.30 14.83
C LYS A 117 4.43 -6.80 13.55
N LEU A 118 4.32 -6.09 12.43
CA LEU A 118 4.96 -6.43 11.15
C LEU A 118 6.43 -5.96 11.10
N LYS A 119 7.19 -6.24 12.17
CA LYS A 119 8.58 -5.80 12.41
C LYS A 119 9.36 -5.46 11.13
N GLY A 120 9.81 -4.21 10.98
CA GLY A 120 10.67 -3.78 9.87
C GLY A 120 10.00 -3.55 8.51
N LYS A 121 8.70 -3.88 8.35
CA LYS A 121 7.95 -3.75 7.08
C LYS A 121 7.01 -2.54 7.02
N TYR A 122 7.17 -1.55 7.88
CA TYR A 122 6.28 -0.38 7.85
C TYR A 122 6.98 0.94 8.13
N ILE A 123 6.39 2.02 7.59
CA ILE A 123 6.69 3.42 7.92
C ILE A 123 5.37 4.10 8.24
N ILE A 124 5.36 4.90 9.31
CA ILE A 124 4.25 5.78 9.66
C ILE A 124 4.78 7.21 9.53
N PHE A 125 4.00 8.07 8.89
CA PHE A 125 4.32 9.49 8.77
C PHE A 125 3.06 10.33 9.01
N ASP A 126 3.23 11.56 9.48
CA ASP A 126 2.10 12.45 9.78
C ASP A 126 1.96 13.47 8.65
N THR A 127 3.11 14.02 8.21
CA THR A 127 3.22 15.05 7.18
C THR A 127 4.17 14.62 6.05
N PRO A 128 4.02 15.15 4.82
CA PRO A 128 4.94 14.83 3.74
C PRO A 128 6.42 15.09 4.06
N GLN A 129 6.71 16.08 4.91
CA GLN A 129 8.08 16.44 5.33
C GLN A 129 8.79 15.30 6.06
N ASP A 130 8.04 14.42 6.74
CA ASP A 130 8.61 13.24 7.40
C ASP A 130 9.22 12.26 6.38
N LEU A 131 8.87 12.39 5.09
CA LEU A 131 9.41 11.60 3.99
C LEU A 131 10.60 12.25 3.27
N ASP A 132 10.95 13.52 3.56
CA ASP A 132 11.98 14.27 2.81
C ASP A 132 13.37 13.61 2.89
N ASN A 133 13.64 12.87 3.96
CA ASN A 133 14.91 12.16 4.16
C ASN A 133 14.85 10.66 3.80
N THR A 134 13.83 10.23 3.05
CA THR A 134 13.63 8.81 2.68
C THR A 134 14.33 8.39 1.38
N THR A 135 15.17 9.25 0.79
CA THR A 135 15.94 8.90 -0.43
C THR A 135 16.72 7.60 -0.29
N SER A 136 17.34 7.37 0.87
CA SER A 136 18.07 6.12 1.15
C SER A 136 17.15 4.90 1.21
N LEU A 137 15.93 5.04 1.74
CA LEU A 137 14.91 4.02 1.73
C LEU A 137 14.49 3.68 0.29
N MET A 138 14.21 4.70 -0.52
CA MET A 138 13.76 4.51 -1.90
C MET A 138 14.82 3.80 -2.73
N THR A 139 16.09 4.17 -2.54
CA THR A 139 17.24 3.47 -3.14
C THR A 139 17.32 2.00 -2.70
N ARG A 140 17.14 1.71 -1.40
CA ARG A 140 17.15 0.33 -0.86
C ARG A 140 16.01 -0.53 -1.40
N LEU A 141 14.81 0.04 -1.49
CA LEU A 141 13.66 -0.64 -2.08
C LEU A 141 13.92 -0.95 -3.57
N GLN A 142 14.51 -0.01 -4.31
CA GLN A 142 14.85 -0.19 -5.72
C GLN A 142 16.01 -1.16 -5.97
N SER A 143 16.99 -1.24 -5.08
CA SER A 143 18.10 -2.21 -5.20
C SER A 143 17.67 -3.63 -4.84
N GLY A 144 16.65 -3.78 -3.96
CA GLY A 144 16.21 -5.07 -3.48
C GLY A 144 17.22 -5.73 -2.54
N GLU A 145 18.15 -4.96 -1.98
CA GLU A 145 19.23 -5.47 -1.13
C GLU A 145 18.74 -5.89 0.28
N GLN A 146 17.54 -5.49 0.69
CA GLN A 146 16.94 -5.80 2.01
C GLN A 146 15.42 -5.92 1.91
N ALA A 147 14.80 -6.79 2.71
CA ALA A 147 13.34 -6.79 2.90
C ALA A 147 12.96 -5.76 3.96
N GLY A 148 11.77 -5.18 3.79
CA GLY A 148 11.29 -4.14 4.69
C GLY A 148 11.64 -2.75 4.21
N CYS A 149 11.11 -1.77 4.93
CA CYS A 149 11.45 -0.37 4.79
C CYS A 149 12.22 0.19 5.99
N GLY A 150 12.66 -0.69 6.89
CA GLY A 150 13.41 -0.30 8.07
C GLY A 150 12.49 -0.01 9.25
N GLY A 151 12.69 -0.79 10.29
CA GLY A 151 12.37 -0.51 11.68
C GLY A 151 13.57 -1.02 12.49
N VAL A 152 13.64 -0.71 13.78
CA VAL A 152 14.79 -1.05 14.65
C VAL A 152 15.10 -2.56 14.68
N ASP A 153 14.12 -3.40 14.33
CA ASP A 153 14.26 -4.86 14.16
C ASP A 153 14.43 -5.22 12.67
N ILE A 154 15.66 -5.56 12.29
CA ILE A 154 16.10 -5.88 10.92
C ILE A 154 15.95 -7.37 10.52
N ASP A 155 15.48 -8.23 11.42
CA ASP A 155 15.25 -9.64 11.11
C ASP A 155 13.76 -9.93 10.94
N THR A 156 13.35 -10.10 9.68
CA THR A 156 11.96 -10.43 9.30
C THR A 156 11.74 -11.92 9.07
N GLY A 157 12.79 -12.75 9.10
CA GLY A 157 12.71 -14.19 8.79
C GLY A 157 12.20 -14.55 7.38
N ALA A 158 12.03 -13.57 6.48
CA ALA A 158 11.52 -13.77 5.12
C ALA A 158 12.66 -14.07 4.13
N HIS A 159 12.48 -15.07 3.26
CA HIS A 159 13.48 -15.50 2.28
C HIS A 159 13.09 -15.04 0.87
N GLY A 160 13.94 -14.23 0.23
CA GLY A 160 13.83 -13.90 -1.20
C GLY A 160 13.75 -12.41 -1.47
N TYR A 161 14.91 -11.78 -1.58
CA TYR A 161 15.07 -10.35 -1.81
C TYR A 161 15.15 -10.06 -3.32
N GLY A 162 14.44 -9.03 -3.77
CA GLY A 162 14.44 -8.60 -5.17
C GLY A 162 13.96 -7.15 -5.27
N PRO A 163 14.35 -6.42 -6.34
CA PRO A 163 14.02 -5.01 -6.49
C PRO A 163 12.51 -4.80 -6.51
N ILE A 164 12.03 -3.68 -5.93
CA ILE A 164 10.60 -3.33 -6.01
C ILE A 164 10.17 -3.30 -7.47
N SER A 165 9.04 -3.92 -7.74
CA SER A 165 8.47 -3.99 -9.08
C SER A 165 7.13 -3.30 -9.14
N SER A 166 6.44 -3.07 -8.01
CA SER A 166 5.27 -2.18 -7.99
C SER A 166 5.07 -1.41 -6.68
N MET A 167 4.60 -0.17 -6.82
CA MET A 167 4.03 0.63 -5.74
C MET A 167 2.52 0.70 -5.94
N VAL A 168 1.79 0.17 -4.97
CA VAL A 168 0.34 0.32 -4.90
C VAL A 168 0.05 1.55 -4.05
N ILE A 169 -0.61 2.53 -4.62
CA ILE A 169 -1.01 3.74 -3.93
C ILE A 169 -2.52 3.78 -3.88
N SER A 170 -3.07 3.78 -2.66
CA SER A 170 -4.49 3.97 -2.48
C SER A 170 -4.85 5.45 -2.37
N ALA A 171 -5.89 5.84 -3.10
CA ALA A 171 -6.53 7.15 -3.03
C ALA A 171 -8.02 7.02 -2.65
#